data_AF-A0A2V9LIA3-F1
#
_entry.id   AF-A0A2V9LIA3-F1
#
_cell.length_a   1.000
_cell.length_b   1.000
_cell.length_c   1.000
_cell.angle_alpha   90.00
_cell.angle_beta   90.00
_cell.angle_gamma   90.00
#
_symmetry.space_group_name_H-M   'P 1'
#
loop_
_entity.id
_entity.type
_entity.pdbx_description
1 polymer ?
#
loop_
_entity_poly.entity_id
_entity_poly.type
_entity_poly.pdbx_seq_one_letter_code
_entity_poly.pdbx_strand_id
1 'polypeptide(L)'
;MYSPSYPAQAREPNDLSQAIWLVVPKQESKPVEEISPIRYAVLPDGYAQEKPGFGPPEPLMEGKQYYFHVDTRNAPGASGYFAIRGGKAVAVEGEHVCFGMQDGRWVRKSCDSQGK
;
A
#
# COMPACT_ATOMS: atom_id res chain seq x y z
N MET A 1 -2.66 -0.98 2.12
CA MET A 1 -1.50 -1.90 2.03
C MET A 1 -1.80 -2.94 0.98
N TYR A 2 -0.85 -3.21 0.09
CA TYR A 2 -1.01 -4.11 -1.05
C TYR A 2 -0.12 -5.35 -0.94
N SER A 3 -0.57 -6.44 -1.54
CA SER A 3 0.11 -7.73 -1.53
C SER A 3 1.49 -7.66 -2.21
N PRO A 4 2.35 -8.67 -2.02
CA PRO A 4 3.59 -8.80 -2.79
C PRO A 4 3.36 -9.01 -4.30
N SER A 5 2.18 -9.49 -4.69
CA SER A 5 1.81 -9.68 -6.10
C SER A 5 1.30 -8.40 -6.77
N TYR A 6 1.10 -7.32 -6.01
CA TYR A 6 0.52 -6.07 -6.50
C TYR A 6 1.21 -5.54 -7.77
N PRO A 7 2.55 -5.47 -7.87
CA PRO A 7 3.21 -5.02 -9.09
C PRO A 7 2.71 -5.77 -10.34
N ALA A 8 2.68 -7.10 -10.25
CA ALA A 8 2.35 -7.96 -11.38
C ALA A 8 0.84 -8.11 -11.64
N GLN A 9 -0.02 -7.98 -10.62
CA GLN A 9 -1.45 -8.29 -10.75
C GLN A 9 -2.37 -7.08 -10.77
N ALA A 10 -1.94 -5.93 -10.25
CA ALA A 10 -2.73 -4.70 -10.27
C ALA A 10 -3.10 -4.34 -11.71
N ARG A 11 -4.32 -3.88 -11.96
CA ARG A 11 -4.77 -3.43 -13.28
C ARG A 11 -4.43 -1.97 -13.55
N GLU A 12 -4.24 -1.19 -12.49
CA GLU A 12 -3.89 0.23 -12.49
C GLU A 12 -3.00 0.56 -11.28
N PRO A 13 -2.32 1.73 -11.27
CA PRO A 13 -1.37 2.09 -10.21
C PRO A 13 -1.94 2.10 -8.78
N ASN A 14 -3.24 2.18 -8.57
CA ASN A 14 -3.83 2.08 -7.23
C ASN A 14 -5.01 1.10 -7.23
N ASP A 15 -4.82 -0.06 -7.85
CA ASP A 15 -5.85 -1.11 -7.91
C ASP A 15 -6.14 -1.66 -6.50
N LEU A 16 -7.16 -1.08 -5.85
CA LEU A 16 -7.61 -1.46 -4.51
C LEU A 16 -8.02 -2.94 -4.43
N SER A 17 -8.27 -3.64 -5.54
CA SER A 17 -8.53 -5.09 -5.52
C SER A 17 -7.35 -5.89 -4.96
N GLN A 18 -6.12 -5.37 -5.10
CA GLN A 18 -4.89 -5.99 -4.59
C GLN A 18 -4.54 -5.60 -3.15
N ALA A 19 -5.36 -4.75 -2.51
CA ALA A 19 -5.15 -4.37 -1.13
C ALA A 19 -5.45 -5.54 -0.19
N ILE A 20 -4.43 -5.99 0.55
CA ILE A 20 -4.57 -7.00 1.63
C ILE A 20 -5.09 -6.38 2.92
N TRP A 21 -4.91 -5.06 3.06
CA TRP A 21 -5.46 -4.29 4.16
C TRP A 21 -5.82 -2.89 3.69
N LEU A 22 -7.09 -2.53 3.86
CA LEU A 22 -7.64 -1.23 3.52
C LEU A 22 -8.41 -0.70 4.73
N VAL A 23 -8.02 0.48 5.19
CA VAL A 23 -8.70 1.22 6.25
C VAL A 23 -9.13 2.57 5.72
N VAL A 24 -10.33 2.99 6.08
CA VAL A 24 -10.95 4.25 5.66
C VAL A 24 -11.48 5.00 6.89
N PRO A 25 -11.55 6.33 6.86
CA PRO A 25 -12.15 7.07 7.97
C PRO A 25 -13.65 6.80 8.05
N LYS A 26 -14.20 6.65 9.26
CA LYS A 26 -15.65 6.48 9.50
C LYS A 26 -16.44 7.77 9.26
N GLN A 27 -15.77 8.90 9.38
CA GLN A 27 -16.33 10.26 9.31
C GLN A 27 -15.33 11.15 8.55
N GLU A 28 -15.37 12.47 8.72
CA GLU A 28 -14.28 13.33 8.26
C GLU A 28 -12.91 12.85 8.78
N SER A 29 -11.90 12.87 7.91
CA SER A 29 -10.53 12.48 8.22
C SER A 29 -9.94 13.39 9.29
N LYS A 30 -9.23 12.81 10.27
CA LYS A 30 -8.44 13.59 11.24
C LYS A 30 -7.21 14.23 10.58
N PRO A 31 -6.71 15.37 11.09
CA PRO A 31 -5.40 15.91 10.71
C PRO A 31 -4.30 14.86 10.83
N VAL A 32 -3.28 14.93 9.97
CA VAL A 32 -2.22 13.92 9.93
C VAL A 32 -1.43 13.84 11.25
N GLU A 33 -1.37 14.95 11.98
CA GLU A 33 -0.71 15.08 13.29
C GLU A 33 -1.45 14.30 14.39
N GLU A 34 -2.75 14.09 14.24
CA GLU A 34 -3.59 13.33 15.18
C GLU A 34 -3.66 11.83 14.83
N ILE A 35 -3.18 11.45 13.65
CA ILE A 35 -3.06 10.06 13.27
C ILE A 35 -1.83 9.49 14.00
N SER A 36 -2.09 8.87 15.16
CA SER A 36 -1.09 8.04 15.87
C SER A 36 -0.45 7.05 14.90
N PRO A 37 0.78 6.55 15.17
CA PRO A 37 1.50 5.68 14.24
C PRO A 37 0.60 4.55 13.73
N ILE A 38 0.39 4.48 12.42
CA ILE A 38 -0.42 3.43 11.81
C ILE A 38 0.36 2.13 11.93
N ARG A 39 -0.16 1.19 12.73
CA ARG A 39 0.40 -0.15 12.88
C ARG A 39 -0.42 -1.12 12.04
N TYR A 40 0.26 -1.99 11.31
CA TYR A 40 -0.42 -3.01 10.51
C TYR A 40 -1.32 -3.89 11.39
N ALA A 41 -2.51 -4.21 10.87
CA ALA A 41 -3.54 -5.00 11.57
C ALA A 41 -4.08 -4.37 12.88
N VAL A 42 -3.76 -3.10 13.16
CA VAL A 42 -4.31 -2.34 14.28
C VAL A 42 -5.16 -1.22 13.70
N LEU A 43 -6.47 -1.26 13.96
CA LEU A 43 -7.39 -0.25 13.47
C LEU A 43 -7.22 1.06 14.26
N PRO A 44 -6.86 2.18 13.62
CA PRO A 44 -6.75 3.46 14.32
C PRO A 44 -8.13 4.00 14.73
N ASP A 45 -8.18 4.78 15.81
CA ASP A 45 -9.42 5.40 16.28
C ASP A 45 -10.02 6.34 15.23
N GLY A 46 -11.32 6.14 14.94
CA GLY A 46 -12.04 6.89 13.92
C GLY A 46 -11.96 6.26 12.51
N TYR A 47 -11.30 5.12 12.35
CA TYR A 47 -11.23 4.38 11.09
C TYR A 47 -12.07 3.11 11.14
N ALA A 48 -12.42 2.60 9.97
CA ALA A 48 -13.02 1.30 9.72
C ALA A 48 -12.13 0.49 8.77
N GLN A 49 -12.10 -0.83 8.96
CA GLN A 49 -11.46 -1.73 8.02
C GLN A 49 -12.46 -2.13 6.94
N GLU A 50 -12.12 -1.86 5.68
CA GLU A 50 -12.90 -2.34 4.53
C GLU A 50 -12.35 -3.67 3.99
N LYS A 51 -11.02 -3.87 4.10
CA LYS A 51 -10.37 -5.12 3.70
C LYS A 51 -9.43 -5.62 4.78
N PRO A 52 -9.54 -6.91 5.19
CA PRO A 52 -10.66 -7.81 4.88
C PRO A 52 -11.96 -7.31 5.54
N GLY A 53 -13.12 -7.64 4.96
CA GLY A 53 -14.42 -7.20 5.51
C GLY A 53 -14.77 -7.81 6.87
N PHE A 54 -14.06 -8.88 7.27
CA PHE A 54 -14.17 -9.51 8.58
C PHE A 54 -12.81 -10.10 9.00
N GLY A 55 -12.52 -10.05 10.31
CA GLY A 55 -11.27 -10.57 10.87
C GLY A 55 -10.05 -9.68 10.64
N PRO A 56 -8.87 -10.08 11.15
CA PRO A 56 -7.62 -9.37 10.89
C PRO A 56 -7.15 -9.59 9.44
N PRO A 57 -6.36 -8.66 8.86
CA PRO A 57 -5.70 -8.89 7.59
C PRO A 57 -4.67 -10.03 7.68
N GLU A 58 -4.27 -10.56 6.53
CA GLU A 58 -3.27 -11.62 6.47
C GLU A 58 -1.94 -11.19 7.11
N PRO A 59 -1.24 -12.10 7.83
CA PRO A 59 0.07 -11.79 8.40
C PRO A 59 1.10 -11.41 7.32
N LEU A 60 1.99 -10.47 7.67
CA LEU A 60 3.13 -10.15 6.81
C LEU A 60 4.19 -11.24 6.92
N MET A 61 4.72 -11.68 5.79
CA MET A 61 5.62 -12.82 5.70
C MET A 61 7.07 -12.38 5.51
N GLU A 62 7.99 -13.08 6.18
CA GLU A 62 9.45 -12.91 6.03
C GLU A 62 9.87 -13.03 4.55
N GLY A 63 10.77 -12.15 4.11
CA GLY A 63 11.28 -12.10 2.74
C GLY A 63 10.30 -11.54 1.70
N LYS A 64 9.08 -11.16 2.08
CA LYS A 64 8.10 -10.56 1.17
C LYS A 64 8.15 -9.04 1.23
N GLN A 65 7.97 -8.43 0.07
CA GLN A 65 7.87 -6.99 -0.13
C GLN A 65 6.40 -6.59 -0.27
N TYR A 66 6.02 -5.47 0.33
CA TYR A 66 4.67 -4.92 0.32
C TYR A 66 4.72 -3.44 -0.05
N TYR A 67 3.63 -2.94 -0.64
CA TYR A 67 3.45 -1.53 -0.93
C TYR A 67 2.44 -0.92 0.05
N PHE A 68 2.76 0.24 0.62
CA PHE A 68 1.81 1.05 1.38
C PHE A 68 1.49 2.34 0.61
N HIS A 69 0.24 2.78 0.75
CA HIS A 69 -0.25 4.04 0.22
C HIS A 69 -1.20 4.64 1.24
N VAL A 70 -1.02 5.93 1.50
CA VAL A 70 -1.79 6.74 2.44
C VAL A 70 -2.18 8.02 1.74
N ASP A 71 -3.48 8.17 1.48
CA ASP A 71 -4.05 9.42 1.03
C ASP A 71 -4.36 10.32 2.21
N THR A 72 -4.06 11.60 2.08
CA THR A 72 -4.35 12.64 3.08
C THR A 72 -5.15 13.76 2.42
N ARG A 73 -5.98 14.46 3.22
CA ARG A 73 -6.74 15.62 2.76
C ARG A 73 -5.95 16.89 3.10
N ASN A 74 -5.73 17.75 2.10
CA ASN A 74 -5.00 19.03 2.26
C ASN A 74 -3.54 18.90 2.75
N ALA A 75 -2.95 17.72 2.62
CA ALA A 75 -1.54 17.45 2.90
C ALA A 75 -0.98 16.53 1.81
N PRO A 76 0.34 16.39 1.69
CA PRO A 76 0.94 15.36 0.86
C PRO A 76 0.56 13.97 1.37
N GLY A 77 0.21 13.07 0.46
CA GLY A 77 0.10 11.64 0.76
C GLY A 77 1.47 11.01 1.03
N ALA A 78 1.47 9.77 1.48
CA ALA A 78 2.69 8.98 1.69
C ALA A 78 2.55 7.61 1.07
N SER A 79 3.57 7.16 0.35
CA SER A 79 3.63 5.82 -0.19
C SER A 79 5.06 5.30 -0.22
N GLY A 80 5.20 3.97 -0.34
CA GLY A 80 6.51 3.35 -0.42
C GLY A 80 6.46 1.84 -0.25
N TYR A 81 7.62 1.22 -0.37
CA TYR A 81 7.77 -0.22 -0.22
C TYR A 81 8.57 -0.55 1.03
N PHE A 82 8.21 -1.68 1.62
CA PHE A 82 8.99 -2.29 2.67
C PHE A 82 9.00 -3.80 2.48
N ALA A 83 10.04 -4.45 2.99
CA ALA A 83 10.12 -5.90 3.10
C ALA A 83 10.18 -6.31 4.57
N ILE A 84 9.68 -7.51 4.87
CA ILE A 84 9.90 -8.11 6.20
C ILE A 84 11.26 -8.81 6.19
N ARG A 85 12.18 -8.35 7.05
CA ARG A 85 13.53 -8.88 7.22
C ARG A 85 13.83 -9.06 8.70
N GLY A 86 14.17 -10.27 9.12
CA GLY A 86 14.39 -10.63 10.52
C GLY A 86 13.20 -10.29 11.41
N GLY A 87 11.97 -10.47 10.91
CA GLY A 87 10.74 -10.14 11.61
C GLY A 87 10.43 -8.65 11.75
N LYS A 88 11.15 -7.77 11.03
CA LYS A 88 10.94 -6.31 11.05
C LYS A 88 10.63 -5.77 9.66
N ALA A 89 9.80 -4.74 9.59
CA ALA A 89 9.62 -3.98 8.36
C ALA A 89 10.86 -3.11 8.09
N VAL A 90 11.44 -3.26 6.90
CA VAL A 90 12.59 -2.48 6.43
C VAL A 90 12.19 -1.81 5.12
N ALA A 91 12.36 -0.48 5.04
CA ALA A 91 12.10 0.26 3.81
C ALA A 91 13.02 -0.24 2.68
N VAL A 92 12.46 -0.40 1.49
CA VAL A 92 13.17 -0.87 0.29
C VAL A 92 12.71 -0.09 -0.93
N GLU A 93 13.50 -0.14 -1.99
CA GLU A 93 13.04 0.34 -3.30
C GLU A 93 11.98 -0.60 -3.88
N GLY A 94 11.03 0.00 -4.57
CA GLY A 94 9.82 -0.67 -5.04
C GLY A 94 9.82 -1.03 -6.50
N GLU A 95 9.24 -2.17 -6.83
CA GLU A 95 8.92 -2.55 -8.20
C GLU A 95 7.59 -1.90 -8.66
N HIS A 96 7.52 -0.58 -8.78
CA HIS A 96 6.41 0.05 -9.53
C HIS A 96 6.56 -0.16 -11.06
N VAL A 97 7.58 -0.89 -11.50
CA VAL A 97 8.04 -1.00 -12.90
C VAL A 97 6.96 -1.46 -13.88
N CYS A 98 5.90 -2.10 -13.41
CA CYS A 98 4.77 -2.53 -14.24
C CYS A 98 3.85 -1.37 -14.68
N PHE A 99 4.04 -0.15 -14.16
CA PHE A 99 3.29 1.04 -14.57
C PHE A 99 4.23 2.23 -14.75
N GLY A 100 4.04 3.00 -15.81
CA GLY A 100 4.78 4.24 -16.01
C GLY A 100 3.93 5.31 -16.68
N MET A 101 4.39 6.55 -16.57
CA MET A 101 3.79 7.66 -17.29
C MET A 101 4.22 7.64 -18.75
N GLN A 102 3.26 7.70 -19.64
CA GLN A 102 3.43 7.93 -21.07
C GLN A 102 2.36 8.93 -21.52
N ASP A 103 2.78 10.05 -22.11
CA ASP A 103 1.89 11.09 -22.63
C ASP A 103 0.85 11.58 -21.61
N GLY A 104 1.27 11.77 -20.35
CA GLY A 104 0.40 12.22 -19.26
C GLY A 104 -0.60 11.16 -18.75
N ARG A 105 -0.49 9.90 -19.21
CA ARG A 105 -1.34 8.79 -18.78
C ARG A 105 -0.51 7.68 -18.16
N TRP A 106 -1.08 7.02 -17.16
CA TRP A 106 -0.54 5.78 -16.64
C TRP A 106 -0.78 4.67 -17.65
N VAL A 107 0.31 4.04 -18.09
CA VAL A 107 0.27 2.87 -18.96
C VAL A 107 0.91 1.68 -18.25
N ARG A 108 0.33 0.50 -18.45
CA ARG A 108 0.94 -0.75 -18.00
C ARG A 108 2.16 -1.06 -18.86
N LYS A 109 3.30 -1.29 -18.22
CA LYS A 109 4.56 -1.74 -18.83
C LYS A 109 4.80 -3.22 -18.48
N SER A 110 5.72 -3.86 -19.19
CA SER A 110 6.18 -5.19 -18.79
C SER A 110 6.81 -5.12 -17.41
N CYS A 111 6.41 -6.02 -16.52
CA CYS A 111 6.98 -6.16 -15.19
C CYS A 111 8.43 -6.66 -15.21
N ASP A 112 8.86 -7.23 -16.33
CA ASP A 112 10.16 -7.88 -16.50
C ASP A 112 11.27 -6.92 -16.93
N SER A 113 11.06 -5.60 -16.89
CA SER A 113 12.13 -4.66 -17.27
C SER A 113 13.17 -4.51 -16.15
N GLN A 114 13.83 -5.61 -15.79
CA GLN A 114 15.25 -5.57 -15.49
C GLN A 114 15.96 -5.16 -16.78
N GLY A 115 16.09 -3.84 -16.97
CA GLY A 115 17.02 -3.30 -17.95
C GLY A 115 18.43 -3.59 -17.47
N LYS A 116 19.16 -4.35 -18.30
CA LYS A 116 20.61 -4.62 -18.30
C LYS A 116 21.48 -3.63 -17.54
#